data_AF-A0A918SZI6-F1
#
_entry.id   AF-A0A918SZI6-F1
#
_cell.length_a   1.000
_cell.length_b   1.000
_cell.length_c   1.000
_cell.angle_alpha   90.00
_cell.angle_beta   90.00
_cell.angle_gamma   90.00
#
_symmetry.space_group_name_H-M   'P 1'
#
loop_
_entity.id
_entity.type
_entity.pdbx_description
1 polymer ?
#
loop_
_entity_poly.entity_id
_entity_poly.type
_entity_poly.pdbx_seq_one_letter_code
_entity_poly.pdbx_strand_id
1 'polypeptide(L)'
;MKRPRSIILLILWFFWAAGRDLDSLARYSTTSDYYILSAAGLTWLFFAMAGAVMLLNAAGAYYLLRPASVGYPVLLSALGAGAAQNVVTVALAMRDLPGVRNAYEVGRELRGLPVRQEALDLIFTPNAMWTSLAISLVVYALIGWLVYRNRRLFIGTVGYAAEA
;
A
#
# COMPACT_ATOMS: atom_id res chain seq x y z
N MET A 1 27.93 -7.25 6.92
CA MET A 1 27.84 -6.82 5.50
C MET A 1 26.75 -5.75 5.37
N LYS A 2 27.03 -4.61 4.74
CA LYS A 2 26.05 -3.53 4.57
C LYS A 2 25.15 -3.84 3.38
N ARG A 3 23.84 -4.01 3.61
CA ARG A 3 22.86 -4.17 2.52
C ARG A 3 22.86 -2.89 1.64
N PRO A 4 22.66 -2.99 0.32
CA PRO A 4 22.53 -1.82 -0.53
C PRO A 4 21.41 -0.90 -0.02
N ARG A 5 21.58 0.43 -0.14
CA ARG A 5 20.56 1.40 0.31
C ARG A 5 19.20 1.14 -0.34
N SER A 6 19.17 0.68 -1.60
CA SER A 6 17.95 0.28 -2.31
C SER A 6 17.22 -0.88 -1.64
N ILE A 7 17.94 -1.90 -1.15
CA ILE A 7 17.36 -3.04 -0.45
C ILE A 7 16.82 -2.63 0.91
N ILE A 8 17.54 -1.76 1.63
CA ILE A 8 17.07 -1.21 2.91
C ILE A 8 15.77 -0.44 2.69
N LEU A 9 15.70 0.40 1.65
CA LEU A 9 14.48 1.14 1.31
C LEU A 9 13.32 0.19 0.98
N LEU A 10 13.55 -0.86 0.19
CA LEU A 10 12.53 -1.86 -0.10
C LEU A 10 12.03 -2.56 1.18
N ILE A 11 12.94 -2.94 2.07
CA ILE A 11 12.57 -3.56 3.36
C ILE A 11 11.67 -2.62 4.16
N LEU A 12 12.09 -1.36 4.33
CA LEU A 12 11.31 -0.37 5.06
C LEU A 12 9.95 -0.13 4.42
N TRP A 13 9.89 -0.03 3.08
CA TRP A 13 8.65 0.11 2.34
C TRP A 13 7.68 -1.04 2.59
N PHE A 14 8.14 -2.29 2.44
CA PHE A 14 7.29 -3.47 2.59
C PHE A 14 6.85 -3.70 4.04
N PHE A 15 7.70 -3.43 5.03
CA PHE A 15 7.30 -3.46 6.44
C PHE A 15 6.29 -2.39 6.78
N TRP A 16 6.53 -1.15 6.33
CA TRP A 16 5.59 -0.04 6.54
C TRP A 16 4.25 -0.33 5.88
N ALA A 17 4.24 -0.82 4.64
CA ALA A 17 3.02 -1.17 3.91
C ALA A 17 2.23 -2.27 4.63
N ALA A 18 2.89 -3.37 5.02
CA ALA A 18 2.26 -4.44 5.78
C ALA A 18 1.68 -3.95 7.11
N GLY A 19 2.41 -3.08 7.83
CA GLY A 19 1.93 -2.48 9.08
C GLY A 19 0.73 -1.55 8.89
N ARG A 20 0.73 -0.73 7.82
CA ARG A 20 -0.40 0.13 7.46
C ARG A 20 -1.62 -0.69 7.08
N ASP A 21 -1.47 -1.77 6.32
CA ASP A 21 -2.58 -2.65 5.96
C ASP A 21 -3.15 -3.38 7.18
N LEU A 22 -2.27 -3.84 8.09
CA LEU A 22 -2.68 -4.44 9.36
C LEU A 22 -3.45 -3.45 10.25
N ASP A 23 -2.99 -2.20 10.39
CA ASP A 23 -3.73 -1.15 11.11
C ASP A 23 -5.10 -0.90 10.45
N SER A 24 -5.14 -0.87 9.12
CA SER A 24 -6.38 -0.71 8.35
C SER A 24 -7.36 -1.85 8.61
N LEU A 25 -6.89 -3.09 8.67
CA LEU A 25 -7.72 -4.26 8.99
C LEU A 25 -8.16 -4.27 10.45
N ALA A 26 -7.25 -3.98 11.38
CA ALA A 26 -7.53 -3.99 12.82
C ALA A 26 -8.50 -2.86 13.23
N ARG A 27 -8.44 -1.72 12.55
CA ARG A 27 -9.28 -0.54 12.81
C ARG A 27 -10.24 -0.24 11.67
N TYR A 28 -10.70 -1.27 10.96
CA TYR A 28 -11.47 -1.14 9.71
C TYR A 28 -12.65 -0.16 9.82
N SER A 29 -13.36 -0.16 10.95
CA SER A 29 -14.52 0.70 11.22
C SER A 29 -14.22 2.20 11.19
N THR A 30 -12.94 2.58 11.28
CA THR A 30 -12.47 3.98 11.26
C THR A 30 -11.78 4.36 9.95
N THR A 31 -11.81 3.49 8.94
CA THR A 31 -11.12 3.71 7.66
C THR A 31 -12.09 4.16 6.57
N SER A 32 -11.67 5.16 5.78
CA SER A 32 -12.42 5.60 4.61
C SER A 32 -12.52 4.50 3.54
N ASP A 33 -11.51 3.66 3.40
CA ASP A 33 -11.49 2.54 2.44
C ASP A 33 -12.60 1.51 2.73
N TYR A 34 -12.80 1.18 4.02
CA TYR A 34 -13.90 0.32 4.44
C TYR A 34 -15.26 0.99 4.16
N TYR A 35 -15.39 2.27 4.47
CA TYR A 35 -16.62 3.03 4.19
C TYR A 35 -16.97 3.01 2.70
N ILE A 36 -16.00 3.30 1.82
CA ILE A 36 -16.18 3.34 0.35
C ILE A 36 -16.75 2.01 -0.16
N LEU A 37 -16.16 0.89 0.26
CA LEU A 37 -16.57 -0.43 -0.17
C LEU A 37 -17.88 -0.86 0.49
N SER A 38 -18.10 -0.52 1.76
CA SER A 38 -19.35 -0.83 2.46
C SER A 38 -20.54 -0.06 1.90
N ALA A 39 -20.36 1.21 1.52
CA ALA A 39 -21.38 2.03 0.87
C ALA A 39 -21.80 1.45 -0.50
N ALA A 40 -20.87 0.77 -1.18
CA ALA A 40 -21.13 0.04 -2.42
C ALA A 40 -21.70 -1.38 -2.22
N GLY A 41 -21.94 -1.83 -0.98
CA GLY A 41 -22.37 -3.20 -0.68
C GLY A 41 -21.27 -4.27 -0.83
N LEU A 42 -20.00 -3.85 -0.89
CA LEU A 42 -18.82 -4.68 -1.16
C LEU A 42 -17.93 -4.86 0.08
N THR A 43 -18.52 -4.94 1.27
CA THR A 43 -17.79 -5.05 2.54
C THR A 43 -16.79 -6.21 2.57
N TRP A 44 -17.17 -7.38 2.05
CA TRP A 44 -16.29 -8.55 1.99
C TRP A 44 -15.03 -8.29 1.14
N LEU A 45 -15.16 -7.46 0.10
CA LEU A 45 -14.08 -7.14 -0.83
C LEU A 45 -12.99 -6.32 -0.14
N PHE A 46 -13.35 -5.46 0.82
CA PHE A 46 -12.38 -4.74 1.64
C PHE A 46 -11.44 -5.72 2.35
N PHE A 47 -11.98 -6.68 3.08
CA PHE A 47 -11.18 -7.65 3.83
C PHE A 47 -10.38 -8.56 2.91
N ALA A 48 -10.96 -8.98 1.78
CA ALA A 48 -10.26 -9.80 0.80
C ALA A 48 -9.06 -9.06 0.19
N MET A 49 -9.25 -7.80 -0.24
CA MET A 49 -8.19 -7.00 -0.85
C MET A 49 -7.12 -6.58 0.17
N ALA A 50 -7.53 -5.96 1.28
CA ALA A 50 -6.60 -5.50 2.30
C ALA A 50 -5.84 -6.69 2.93
N GLY A 51 -6.52 -7.81 3.18
CA GLY A 51 -5.90 -9.04 3.67
C GLY A 51 -4.88 -9.61 2.68
N ALA A 52 -5.25 -9.73 1.40
CA ALA A 52 -4.34 -10.25 0.38
C ALA A 52 -3.12 -9.33 0.19
N VAL A 53 -3.32 -8.01 0.13
CA VAL A 53 -2.23 -7.02 -0.01
C VAL A 53 -1.33 -7.04 1.23
N MET A 54 -1.90 -7.10 2.44
CA MET A 54 -1.13 -7.23 3.68
C MET A 54 -0.25 -8.49 3.67
N LEU A 55 -0.81 -9.65 3.32
CA LEU A 55 -0.08 -10.92 3.26
C LEU A 55 1.04 -10.88 2.20
N LEU A 56 0.76 -10.31 1.02
CA LEU A 56 1.76 -10.12 -0.02
C LEU A 56 2.87 -9.15 0.42
N ASN A 57 2.53 -8.07 1.12
CA ASN A 57 3.52 -7.13 1.65
C ASN A 57 4.39 -7.77 2.74
N ALA A 58 3.79 -8.53 3.66
CA ALA A 58 4.51 -9.28 4.68
C ALA A 58 5.42 -10.36 4.07
N ALA A 59 4.93 -11.10 3.07
CA ALA A 59 5.72 -12.06 2.33
C ALA A 59 6.87 -11.38 1.56
N GLY A 60 6.62 -10.21 0.96
CA GLY A 60 7.63 -9.39 0.31
C GLY A 60 8.75 -8.97 1.26
N ALA A 61 8.39 -8.49 2.47
CA ALA A 61 9.34 -8.17 3.53
C ALA A 61 10.15 -9.42 3.94
N TYR A 62 9.50 -10.56 4.12
CA TYR A 62 10.15 -11.83 4.43
C TYR A 62 11.17 -12.22 3.35
N TYR A 63 10.80 -12.19 2.07
CA TYR A 63 11.70 -12.56 0.98
C TYR A 63 12.84 -11.55 0.74
N LEU A 64 12.66 -10.27 1.12
CA LEU A 64 13.79 -9.33 1.15
C LEU A 64 14.79 -9.65 2.26
N LEU A 65 14.34 -10.24 3.37
CA LEU A 65 15.22 -10.70 4.45
C LEU A 65 15.85 -12.05 4.14
N ARG A 66 15.10 -12.96 3.53
CA ARG A 66 15.48 -14.32 3.13
C ARG A 66 15.20 -14.54 1.64
N PRO A 67 16.14 -14.13 0.75
CA PRO A 67 15.93 -14.20 -0.67
C PRO A 67 15.70 -15.61 -1.19
N ALA A 68 14.71 -15.74 -2.06
CA ALA A 68 14.39 -16.95 -2.82
C ALA A 68 13.82 -16.55 -4.19
N SER A 69 13.84 -17.45 -5.17
CA SER A 69 13.34 -17.19 -6.52
C SER A 69 11.87 -16.75 -6.56
N VAL A 70 11.05 -17.29 -5.66
CA VAL A 70 9.64 -16.94 -5.48
C VAL A 70 9.46 -15.50 -4.94
N GLY A 71 10.48 -14.92 -4.30
CA GLY A 71 10.41 -13.58 -3.76
C GLY A 71 10.15 -12.50 -4.82
N TYR A 72 10.81 -12.60 -5.98
CA TYR A 72 10.65 -11.62 -7.06
C TYR A 72 9.19 -11.48 -7.55
N PRO A 73 8.49 -12.55 -7.97
CA PRO A 73 7.09 -12.44 -8.35
C PRO A 73 6.19 -12.03 -7.17
N VAL A 74 6.50 -12.41 -5.92
CA VAL A 74 5.73 -11.97 -4.74
C VAL A 74 5.78 -10.45 -4.57
N LEU A 75 6.97 -9.84 -4.66
CA LEU A 75 7.12 -8.38 -4.55
C LEU A 75 6.36 -7.65 -5.68
N LEU A 76 6.43 -8.16 -6.91
CA LEU A 76 5.69 -7.56 -8.03
C LEU A 76 4.17 -7.71 -7.87
N SER A 77 3.69 -8.87 -7.42
CA SER A 77 2.28 -9.10 -7.13
C SER A 77 1.76 -8.20 -6.02
N ALA A 78 2.56 -7.98 -4.96
CA ALA A 78 2.21 -7.05 -3.88
C ALA A 78 2.02 -5.62 -4.39
N LEU A 79 2.94 -5.14 -5.23
CA LEU A 79 2.86 -3.81 -5.83
C LEU A 79 1.69 -3.69 -6.80
N GLY A 80 1.47 -4.70 -7.65
CA GLY A 80 0.36 -4.74 -8.59
C GLY A 80 -0.99 -4.76 -7.89
N ALA A 81 -1.14 -5.60 -6.85
CA ALA A 81 -2.36 -5.67 -6.06
C ALA A 81 -2.63 -4.37 -5.30
N GLY A 82 -1.61 -3.76 -4.67
CA GLY A 82 -1.75 -2.47 -4.00
C GLY A 82 -2.09 -1.32 -4.96
N ALA A 83 -1.49 -1.28 -6.15
CA ALA A 83 -1.83 -0.31 -7.17
C ALA A 83 -3.28 -0.49 -7.67
N ALA A 84 -3.69 -1.73 -7.95
CA ALA A 84 -5.06 -2.05 -8.35
C ALA A 84 -6.07 -1.66 -7.26
N GLN A 85 -5.76 -1.93 -5.98
CA GLN A 85 -6.59 -1.52 -4.86
C GLN A 85 -6.78 0.00 -4.82
N ASN A 86 -5.70 0.78 -4.96
CA ASN A 86 -5.81 2.24 -4.99
C ASN A 86 -6.69 2.74 -6.15
N VAL A 87 -6.54 2.15 -7.34
CA VAL A 87 -7.38 2.50 -8.50
C VAL A 87 -8.85 2.22 -8.22
N VAL A 88 -9.17 1.03 -7.71
CA VAL A 88 -10.55 0.64 -7.38
C VAL A 88 -11.13 1.56 -6.30
N THR A 89 -10.41 1.79 -5.21
CA THR A 89 -10.86 2.63 -4.11
C THR A 89 -11.10 4.07 -4.55
N VAL A 90 -10.19 4.66 -5.34
CA VAL A 90 -10.39 6.02 -5.86
C VAL A 90 -11.58 6.08 -6.83
N ALA A 91 -11.70 5.12 -7.75
CA ALA A 91 -12.82 5.08 -8.69
C ALA A 91 -14.18 4.96 -7.98
N LEU A 92 -14.24 4.22 -6.87
CA LEU A 92 -15.44 4.14 -6.02
C LEU A 92 -15.65 5.41 -5.20
N ALA A 93 -14.59 6.00 -4.63
CA ALA A 93 -14.66 7.25 -3.88
C ALA A 93 -15.24 8.40 -4.72
N MET A 94 -14.95 8.42 -6.02
CA MET A 94 -15.49 9.41 -6.97
C MET A 94 -17.02 9.41 -7.07
N ARG A 95 -17.71 8.35 -6.60
CA ARG A 95 -19.17 8.26 -6.61
C ARG A 95 -19.83 9.01 -5.45
N ASP A 96 -19.11 9.21 -4.35
CA ASP A 96 -19.60 9.88 -3.14
C ASP A 96 -18.45 10.54 -2.35
N LEU A 97 -17.82 11.56 -2.95
CA LEU A 97 -16.76 12.29 -2.29
C LEU A 97 -17.18 12.94 -0.95
N PRO A 98 -18.38 13.53 -0.82
CA PRO A 98 -18.84 14.08 0.47
C PRO A 98 -18.94 13.01 1.56
N GLY A 99 -19.48 11.83 1.25
CA GLY A 99 -19.55 10.70 2.18
C GLY A 99 -18.16 10.23 2.62
N VAL A 100 -17.22 10.12 1.67
CA VAL A 100 -15.83 9.72 1.96
C VAL A 100 -15.11 10.75 2.84
N ARG A 101 -15.31 12.05 2.57
CA ARG A 101 -14.79 13.14 3.40
C ARG A 101 -15.29 13.03 4.84
N ASN A 102 -16.60 12.84 5.02
CA ASN A 102 -17.20 12.69 6.34
C ASN A 102 -16.69 11.43 7.07
N ALA A 103 -16.60 10.30 6.37
CA ALA A 103 -16.05 9.07 6.93
C ALA A 103 -14.58 9.22 7.35
N TYR A 104 -13.78 9.98 6.57
CA TYR A 104 -12.40 10.31 6.93
C TYR A 104 -12.33 11.20 8.18
N GLU A 105 -13.17 12.23 8.26
CA GLU A 105 -13.28 13.14 9.40
C GLU A 105 -13.63 12.39 10.69
N VAL A 106 -14.75 11.64 10.69
CA VAL A 106 -15.16 10.80 11.83
C VAL A 106 -14.07 9.79 12.18
N GLY A 107 -13.44 9.17 11.19
CA GLY A 107 -12.34 8.24 11.39
C GLY A 107 -11.13 8.86 12.10
N ARG A 108 -10.81 10.13 11.82
CA ARG A 108 -9.74 10.87 12.51
C ARG A 108 -10.12 11.25 13.93
N GLU A 109 -11.34 11.71 14.14
CA GLU A 109 -11.84 12.07 15.47
C GLU A 109 -11.83 10.87 16.41
N LEU A 110 -12.29 9.70 15.93
CA LEU A 110 -12.26 8.44 16.69
C LEU A 110 -10.83 7.98 17.05
N ARG A 111 -9.83 8.42 16.27
CA ARG A 111 -8.40 8.17 16.54
C ARG A 111 -7.75 9.25 17.42
N GLY A 112 -8.51 10.25 17.86
CA GLY A 112 -7.99 11.39 18.63
C GLY A 112 -7.05 12.30 17.82
N LEU A 113 -7.17 12.30 16.49
CA LEU A 113 -6.32 13.07 15.60
C LEU A 113 -6.97 14.41 15.25
N PRO A 114 -6.20 15.51 15.13
CA PRO A 114 -6.77 16.79 14.76
C PRO A 114 -7.34 16.75 13.34
N VAL A 115 -8.50 17.39 13.17
CA VAL A 115 -9.16 17.61 11.89
C VAL A 115 -8.98 19.08 11.49
N ARG A 116 -8.50 19.31 10.26
CA ARG A 116 -8.37 20.65 9.67
C ARG A 116 -9.31 20.74 8.49
N GLN A 117 -10.45 21.39 8.66
CA GLN A 117 -11.52 21.47 7.64
C GLN A 117 -10.99 22.01 6.30
N GLU A 118 -10.18 23.06 6.35
CA GLU A 118 -9.55 23.66 5.16
C GLU A 118 -8.70 22.66 4.36
N ALA A 119 -8.02 21.73 5.03
CA ALA A 119 -7.23 20.69 4.37
C ALA A 119 -8.13 19.60 3.76
N LEU A 120 -9.25 19.27 4.40
CA LEU A 120 -10.21 18.31 3.87
C LEU A 120 -10.81 18.82 2.55
N ASP A 121 -11.17 20.10 2.48
CA ASP A 121 -11.80 20.68 1.29
C ASP A 121 -10.85 20.75 0.10
N LEU A 122 -9.54 20.81 0.34
CA LEU A 122 -8.52 20.71 -0.70
C LEU A 122 -8.31 19.26 -1.17
N ILE A 123 -8.34 18.30 -0.25
CA ILE A 123 -8.03 16.88 -0.51
C ILE A 123 -9.21 16.16 -1.17
N PHE A 124 -10.44 16.43 -0.73
CA PHE A 124 -11.64 15.72 -1.19
C PHE A 124 -12.30 16.41 -2.40
N THR A 125 -11.48 16.74 -3.41
CA THR A 125 -11.95 17.21 -4.72
C THR A 125 -11.65 16.17 -5.81
N PRO A 126 -12.41 16.12 -6.91
CA PRO A 126 -12.12 15.23 -8.03
C PRO A 126 -10.67 15.32 -8.52
N ASN A 127 -10.18 16.55 -8.71
CA ASN A 127 -8.83 16.80 -9.20
C ASN A 127 -7.77 16.32 -8.21
N ALA A 128 -7.97 16.56 -6.91
CA ALA A 128 -7.05 16.13 -5.87
C ALA A 128 -7.01 14.60 -5.73
N MET A 129 -8.16 13.92 -5.86
CA MET A 129 -8.23 12.45 -5.82
C MET A 129 -7.50 11.80 -7.00
N TRP A 130 -7.72 12.28 -8.23
CA TRP A 130 -7.00 11.80 -9.40
C TRP A 130 -5.51 12.12 -9.34
N THR A 131 -5.15 13.31 -8.86
CA THR A 131 -3.74 13.69 -8.65
C THR A 131 -3.07 12.78 -7.63
N SER A 132 -3.74 12.50 -6.51
CA SER A 132 -3.25 11.59 -5.47
C SER A 132 -3.07 10.17 -5.99
N LEU A 133 -4.02 9.68 -6.83
CA LEU A 133 -3.88 8.40 -7.50
C LEU A 133 -2.67 8.38 -8.43
N ALA A 134 -2.50 9.40 -9.28
CA ALA A 134 -1.37 9.50 -10.20
C ALA A 134 -0.03 9.50 -9.46
N ILE A 135 0.09 10.28 -8.38
CA ILE A 135 1.28 10.30 -7.52
C ILE A 135 1.52 8.91 -6.90
N SER A 136 0.48 8.28 -6.37
CA SER A 136 0.57 6.94 -5.80
C SER A 136 1.08 5.92 -6.83
N LEU A 137 0.52 5.91 -8.04
CA LEU A 137 0.95 5.01 -9.12
C LEU A 137 2.41 5.24 -9.55
N VAL A 138 2.86 6.50 -9.59
CA VAL A 138 4.27 6.82 -9.82
C VAL A 138 5.15 6.23 -8.71
N VAL A 139 4.75 6.34 -7.44
CA VAL A 139 5.48 5.72 -6.32
C VAL A 139 5.54 4.20 -6.49
N TYR A 140 4.41 3.52 -6.77
CA TYR A 140 4.40 2.08 -7.04
C TYR A 140 5.33 1.70 -8.22
N ALA A 141 5.35 2.49 -9.29
CA ALA A 141 6.23 2.27 -10.43
C ALA A 141 7.72 2.43 -10.05
N LEU A 142 8.06 3.43 -9.22
CA LEU A 142 9.42 3.64 -8.73
C LEU A 142 9.88 2.50 -7.82
N ILE A 143 9.01 2.03 -6.91
CA ILE A 143 9.30 0.87 -6.07
C ILE A 143 9.42 -0.40 -6.92
N GLY A 144 8.54 -0.60 -7.91
CA GLY A 144 8.62 -1.72 -8.86
C GLY A 144 9.91 -1.70 -9.68
N TRP A 145 10.35 -0.53 -10.12
CA TRP A 145 11.64 -0.34 -10.77
C TRP A 145 12.81 -0.71 -9.85
N LEU A 146 12.75 -0.34 -8.56
CA LEU A 146 13.75 -0.76 -7.57
C LEU A 146 13.76 -2.28 -7.40
N VAL A 147 12.61 -2.94 -7.34
CA VAL A 147 12.52 -4.41 -7.30
C VAL A 147 13.16 -5.02 -8.54
N TYR A 148 12.82 -4.51 -9.74
CA TYR A 148 13.39 -4.96 -11.01
C TYR A 148 14.92 -4.78 -11.06
N ARG A 149 15.44 -3.63 -10.60
CA ARG A 149 16.87 -3.34 -10.54
C ARG A 149 17.60 -4.31 -9.60
N ASN A 150 16.94 -4.74 -8.52
CA ASN A 150 17.51 -5.66 -7.53
C ASN A 150 17.11 -7.13 -7.77
N ARG A 151 16.56 -7.49 -8.94
CA ARG A 151 16.09 -8.85 -9.24
C ARG A 151 17.14 -9.96 -9.04
N ARG A 152 18.42 -9.62 -9.18
CA ARG A 152 19.55 -10.55 -8.96
C ARG A 152 19.58 -11.11 -7.54
N LEU A 153 19.02 -10.39 -6.56
CA LEU A 153 18.87 -10.87 -5.18
C LEU A 153 18.04 -12.16 -5.10
N PHE A 154 17.09 -12.35 -6.02
CA PHE A 154 16.12 -13.44 -5.99
C PHE A 154 16.41 -14.53 -7.04
N ILE A 155 16.92 -14.12 -8.21
CA ILE A 155 17.06 -15.00 -9.40
C ILE A 155 18.50 -15.51 -9.58
N GLY A 156 19.49 -14.86 -8.98
CA GLY A 156 20.89 -15.29 -9.07
C GLY A 156 21.25 -16.29 -7.98
N THR A 157 22.14 -17.22 -8.30
CA THR A 157 23.05 -17.88 -7.34
C THR A 157 23.97 -16.84 -6.72
N VAL A 158 23.41 -15.87 -5.99
CA VAL A 158 24.19 -15.05 -5.08
C VAL A 158 24.33 -15.87 -3.80
N GLY A 159 25.28 -16.80 -3.83
CA GLY A 159 26.14 -16.88 -2.68
C GLY A 159 26.59 -15.45 -2.40
N TYR A 160 26.39 -14.96 -1.19
CA TYR A 160 27.28 -13.94 -0.66
C TYR A 160 28.66 -14.60 -0.59
N ALA A 161 29.28 -14.82 -1.75
CA ALA A 161 30.55 -15.49 -1.89
C ALA A 161 31.60 -14.55 -1.35
N ALA A 162 32.44 -15.13 -0.49
CA ALA A 162 33.72 -14.63 -0.07
C ALA A 162 34.46 -13.97 -1.26
N GLU A 163 34.54 -12.65 -1.24
CA GLU A 163 35.67 -11.93 -1.78
C GLU A 163 36.30 -11.19 -0.60
N ALA A 164 37.20 -11.90 0.07
CA ALA A 164 38.24 -11.41 0.96
C ALA A 164 39.48 -12.26 0.69
#